data_AF-U2HBK5-F1
#
_entry.id   AF-U2HBK5-F1
#
_cell.length_a   1.000
_cell.length_b   1.000
_cell.length_c   1.000
_cell.angle_alpha   90.00
_cell.angle_beta   90.00
_cell.angle_gamma   90.00
#
_symmetry.space_group_name_H-M   'P 1'
#
loop_
_entity.id
_entity.type
_entity.pdbx_description
1 polymer ?
#
loop_
_entity_poly.entity_id
_entity_poly.type
_entity_poly.pdbx_seq_one_letter_code
_entity_poly.pdbx_strand_id
1 'polypeptide(L)'
;MPAGRVSPAVARFFGVESFDAGTHAHSGNLTAHGLAFVPQADYDPLLWAADINFVRGEDSFVRAQWARKPFVWHIYPQADDVHLPKLDAALAHLSAGLADAPRAALERFWHAWNGAGTPDWADFWQHRAALDANAARWADALAAVGDLTGKLAEYAKSQLK
;
A
#
# COMPACT_ATOMS: atom_id res chain seq x y z
N MET A 1 -0.32 -2.23 13.84
CA MET A 1 0.16 -3.19 12.82
C MET A 1 -0.39 -4.57 13.15
N PRO A 2 -1.15 -5.21 12.24
CA PRO A 2 -1.63 -6.57 12.43
C PRO A 2 -0.47 -7.57 12.59
N ALA A 3 -0.62 -8.53 13.49
CA ALA A 3 0.35 -9.61 13.67
C ALA A 3 0.59 -10.35 12.35
N GLY A 4 1.84 -10.64 12.01
CA GLY A 4 2.17 -11.30 10.75
C GLY A 4 3.67 -11.38 10.47
N ARG A 5 4.03 -11.52 9.19
CA ARG A 5 5.43 -11.79 8.79
C ARG A 5 6.42 -10.69 9.19
N VAL A 6 5.97 -9.46 9.42
CA VAL A 6 6.84 -8.35 9.83
C VAL A 6 7.04 -8.29 11.35
N SER A 7 6.20 -8.98 12.14
CA SER A 7 6.26 -8.95 13.61
C SER A 7 7.65 -9.27 14.19
N PRO A 8 8.40 -10.29 13.71
CA PRO A 8 9.74 -10.57 14.24
C PRO A 8 10.76 -9.46 13.97
N ALA A 9 10.64 -8.77 12.82
CA ALA A 9 11.51 -7.64 12.50
C ALA A 9 11.21 -6.44 13.41
N VAL A 10 9.93 -6.21 13.71
CA VAL A 10 9.51 -5.14 14.63
C VAL A 10 9.89 -5.43 16.07
N ALA A 11 9.70 -6.68 16.54
CA ALA A 11 10.11 -7.10 17.87
C ALA A 11 11.61 -6.84 18.10
N ARG A 12 12.46 -7.25 17.14
CA ARG A 12 13.89 -7.01 17.15
C ARG A 12 14.26 -5.52 17.14
N PHE A 13 13.56 -4.69 16.37
CA PHE A 13 13.80 -3.24 16.35
C PHE A 13 13.54 -2.60 17.73
N PHE A 14 12.46 -2.99 18.40
CA PHE A 14 12.12 -2.48 19.73
C PHE A 14 12.82 -3.21 20.89
N GLY A 15 13.58 -4.27 20.61
CA GLY A 15 14.25 -5.07 21.64
C GLY A 15 13.29 -5.86 22.54
N VAL A 16 12.11 -6.23 22.03
CA VAL A 16 11.12 -7.04 22.74
C VAL A 16 11.13 -8.50 22.24
N GLU A 17 10.68 -9.43 23.07
CA GLU A 17 10.66 -10.86 22.74
C GLU A 17 9.74 -11.19 21.56
N SER A 18 8.51 -10.67 21.60
CA SER A 18 7.53 -10.79 20.53
C SER A 18 6.74 -9.49 20.34
N PHE A 19 6.09 -9.36 19.19
CA PHE A 19 5.24 -8.21 18.86
C PHE A 19 3.88 -8.69 18.35
N ASP A 20 3.06 -9.14 19.30
CA ASP A 20 1.74 -9.74 19.09
C ASP A 20 0.61 -8.74 19.40
N ALA A 21 -0.64 -9.17 19.19
CA ALA A 21 -1.82 -8.37 19.50
C ALA A 21 -1.81 -7.87 20.95
N GLY A 22 -2.04 -6.57 21.16
CA GLY A 22 -2.00 -5.92 22.46
C GLY A 22 -0.62 -5.43 22.90
N THR A 23 0.45 -5.86 22.23
CA THR A 23 1.81 -5.36 22.50
C THR A 23 1.91 -3.89 22.12
N HIS A 24 2.62 -3.13 22.94
CA HIS A 24 2.92 -1.73 22.71
C HIS A 24 4.41 -1.49 22.98
N ALA A 25 5.06 -0.75 22.08
CA ALA A 25 6.47 -0.42 22.19
C ALA A 25 6.71 1.02 21.72
N HIS A 26 7.78 1.64 22.21
CA HIS A 26 8.14 3.02 21.87
C HIS A 26 9.63 3.17 21.57
N SER A 27 9.96 4.10 20.67
CA SER A 27 11.33 4.51 20.37
C SER A 27 11.31 5.98 19.93
N GLY A 28 11.79 6.89 20.78
CA GLY A 28 11.63 8.33 20.56
C GLY A 28 10.16 8.73 20.38
N ASN A 29 9.85 9.34 19.23
CA ASN A 29 8.49 9.76 18.86
C ASN A 29 7.68 8.66 18.14
N LEU A 30 8.23 7.45 17.98
CA LEU A 30 7.53 6.33 17.37
C LEU A 30 6.85 5.49 18.45
N THR A 31 5.53 5.33 18.33
CA THR A 31 4.75 4.36 19.11
C THR A 31 4.21 3.29 18.17
N ALA A 32 4.43 2.03 18.52
CA ALA A 32 3.92 0.88 17.77
C ALA A 32 2.87 0.14 18.61
N HIS A 33 1.76 -0.21 17.97
CA HIS A 33 0.69 -1.04 18.54
C HIS A 33 0.54 -2.33 17.73
N GLY A 34 0.66 -3.48 18.40
CA GLY A 34 0.32 -4.79 17.85
C GLY A 34 -1.19 -4.97 17.80
N LEU A 35 -1.72 -5.23 16.61
CA LEU A 35 -3.15 -5.47 16.39
C LEU A 35 -3.39 -6.95 16.15
N ALA A 36 -4.54 -7.44 16.60
CA ALA A 36 -5.00 -8.76 16.21
C ALA A 36 -5.18 -8.82 14.68
N PHE A 37 -5.06 -10.02 14.12
CA PHE A 37 -5.47 -10.25 12.74
C PHE A 37 -6.97 -9.98 12.64
N VAL A 38 -7.36 -9.13 11.67
CA VAL A 38 -8.77 -8.78 11.46
C VAL A 38 -9.34 -9.57 10.29
N PRO A 39 -10.63 -9.95 10.33
CA PRO A 39 -11.34 -10.46 9.17
C PRO A 39 -11.25 -9.48 7.99
N GLN A 40 -11.32 -9.99 6.76
CA GLN A 40 -11.18 -9.16 5.55
C GLN A 40 -12.21 -8.02 5.50
N ALA A 41 -13.44 -8.27 5.95
CA ALA A 41 -14.50 -7.26 6.02
C ALA A 41 -14.17 -6.07 6.95
N ASP A 42 -13.31 -6.31 7.93
CA ASP A 42 -12.91 -5.32 8.95
C ASP A 42 -11.53 -4.71 8.66
N TYR A 43 -10.89 -5.10 7.55
CA TYR A 43 -9.57 -4.58 7.18
C TYR A 43 -9.65 -3.16 6.57
N ASP A 44 -10.69 -2.84 5.80
CA ASP A 44 -10.80 -1.51 5.17
C ASP A 44 -10.92 -0.36 6.18
N PRO A 45 -11.69 -0.47 7.28
CA PRO A 45 -11.70 0.55 8.32
C PRO A 45 -10.29 0.88 8.87
N LEU A 46 -9.39 -0.12 8.95
CA LEU A 46 -8.00 0.14 9.34
C LEU A 46 -7.26 0.98 8.30
N LEU A 47 -7.48 0.69 7.01
CA LEU A 47 -6.87 1.45 5.92
C LEU A 47 -7.37 2.89 5.88
N TRP A 48 -8.66 3.11 6.16
CA TRP A 48 -9.28 4.44 6.14
C TRP A 48 -8.83 5.32 7.30
N ALA A 49 -8.55 4.72 8.45
CA ALA A 49 -8.12 5.43 9.65
C ALA A 49 -6.65 5.88 9.58
N ALA A 50 -5.83 5.26 8.72
CA ALA A 50 -4.42 5.60 8.59
C ALA A 50 -4.19 6.83 7.69
N ASP A 51 -3.13 7.58 7.98
CA ASP A 51 -2.61 8.62 7.10
C ASP A 51 -1.82 8.05 5.91
N ILE A 52 -1.22 6.87 6.09
CA ILE A 52 -0.49 6.14 5.07
C ILE A 52 -0.56 4.64 5.34
N ASN A 53 -0.68 3.84 4.29
CA ASN A 53 -0.77 2.40 4.38
C ASN A 53 0.44 1.71 3.74
N PHE A 54 1.08 0.78 4.44
CA PHE A 54 2.06 -0.13 3.85
C PHE A 54 1.39 -1.49 3.64
N VAL A 55 1.19 -1.87 2.38
CA VAL A 55 0.40 -3.04 1.98
C VAL A 55 1.22 -3.98 1.09
N ARG A 56 0.72 -5.20 0.88
CA ARG A 56 1.47 -6.21 0.11
C ARG A 56 0.57 -7.18 -0.66
N GLY A 57 1.16 -7.86 -1.64
CA GLY A 57 0.40 -8.80 -2.47
C GLY A 57 -0.67 -8.08 -3.29
N GLU A 58 -1.75 -8.78 -3.66
CA GLU A 58 -2.74 -8.23 -4.59
C GLU A 58 -3.97 -7.63 -3.90
N ASP A 59 -4.61 -8.37 -2.99
CA ASP A 59 -5.86 -7.92 -2.37
C ASP A 59 -5.67 -6.61 -1.60
N SER A 60 -4.73 -6.56 -0.65
CA SER A 60 -4.49 -5.33 0.13
C SER A 60 -3.94 -4.16 -0.72
N PHE A 61 -3.31 -4.45 -1.87
CA PHE A 61 -2.93 -3.43 -2.84
C PHE A 61 -4.16 -2.79 -3.49
N VAL A 62 -5.17 -3.59 -3.85
CA VAL A 62 -6.45 -3.08 -4.37
C VAL A 62 -7.21 -2.34 -3.27
N ARG A 63 -7.30 -2.89 -2.06
CA ARG A 63 -8.00 -2.23 -0.94
C ARG A 63 -7.40 -0.87 -0.58
N ALA A 64 -6.06 -0.74 -0.59
CA ALA A 64 -5.38 0.53 -0.30
C ALA A 64 -5.69 1.63 -1.32
N GLN A 65 -5.87 1.28 -2.59
CA GLN A 65 -6.29 2.25 -3.61
C GLN A 65 -7.70 2.79 -3.33
N TRP A 66 -8.61 1.94 -2.86
CA TRP A 66 -9.96 2.34 -2.46
C TRP A 66 -10.02 3.11 -1.14
N ALA A 67 -8.98 3.03 -0.30
CA ALA A 67 -8.90 3.80 0.93
C ALA A 67 -8.74 5.32 0.71
N ARG A 68 -8.39 5.74 -0.52
CA ARG A 68 -8.16 7.16 -0.87
C ARG A 68 -7.06 7.81 0.00
N LYS A 69 -6.09 7.02 0.42
CA LYS A 69 -4.93 7.43 1.23
C LYS A 69 -3.63 7.09 0.48
N PRO A 70 -2.53 7.84 0.71
CA PRO A 70 -1.20 7.43 0.28
C PRO A 70 -0.90 6.01 0.76
N PHE A 71 -0.22 5.24 -0.07
CA PHE A 71 0.21 3.90 0.31
C PHE A 71 1.53 3.52 -0.37
N VAL A 72 2.17 2.49 0.19
CA VAL A 72 3.39 1.88 -0.33
C VAL A 72 3.13 0.41 -0.54
N TRP A 73 3.42 -0.07 -1.76
CA TRP A 73 3.23 -1.45 -2.13
C TRP A 73 4.52 -2.25 -1.99
N HIS A 74 4.50 -3.25 -1.12
CA HIS A 74 5.50 -4.31 -1.10
C HIS A 74 5.03 -5.44 -2.02
N ILE A 75 5.54 -5.44 -3.26
CA ILE A 75 5.24 -6.48 -4.24
C ILE A 75 5.99 -7.77 -3.85
N TYR A 76 5.40 -8.95 -4.09
CA TYR A 76 6.13 -10.20 -3.85
C TYR A 76 7.28 -10.33 -4.86
N PRO A 77 8.51 -10.59 -4.40
CA PRO A 77 9.61 -10.93 -5.30
C PRO A 77 9.23 -12.18 -6.12
N GLN A 78 9.39 -12.08 -7.43
CA GLN A 78 9.22 -13.20 -8.36
C GLN A 78 10.58 -13.52 -9.00
N ALA A 79 10.75 -14.75 -9.47
CA ALA A 79 11.95 -15.18 -10.19
C ALA A 79 12.25 -14.24 -11.37
N ASP A 80 13.53 -14.05 -11.67
CA ASP A 80 14.04 -13.21 -12.77
C ASP A 80 13.58 -11.74 -12.74
N ASP A 81 13.31 -11.20 -11.54
CA ASP A 81 12.93 -9.80 -11.33
C ASP A 81 11.69 -9.31 -12.12
N VAL A 82 10.85 -10.24 -12.59
CA VAL A 82 9.63 -9.94 -13.37
C VAL A 82 8.57 -9.12 -12.59
N HIS A 83 8.76 -9.00 -11.28
CA HIS A 83 7.94 -8.17 -10.42
C HIS A 83 8.23 -6.66 -10.60
N LEU A 84 9.45 -6.28 -11.01
CA LEU A 84 9.81 -4.86 -11.19
C LEU A 84 9.03 -4.19 -12.31
N PRO A 85 8.85 -4.78 -13.52
CA PRO A 85 7.96 -4.21 -14.53
C PRO A 85 6.51 -4.01 -14.05
N LYS A 86 6.01 -4.89 -13.17
CA LYS A 86 4.67 -4.75 -12.58
C LYS A 86 4.62 -3.58 -11.59
N LEU A 87 5.68 -3.38 -10.80
CA LEU A 87 5.84 -2.23 -9.91
C LEU A 87 5.86 -0.92 -10.71
N ASP A 88 6.66 -0.86 -11.77
CA ASP A 88 6.81 0.32 -12.64
C ASP A 88 5.50 0.67 -13.34
N ALA A 89 4.80 -0.33 -13.88
CA ALA A 89 3.51 -0.14 -14.49
C ALA A 89 2.48 0.41 -13.48
N ALA A 90 2.44 -0.15 -12.27
CA ALA A 90 1.57 0.35 -11.21
C ALA A 90 1.90 1.81 -10.85
N LEU A 91 3.19 2.13 -10.65
CA LEU A 91 3.66 3.48 -10.35
C LEU A 91 3.25 4.46 -11.45
N ALA A 92 3.49 4.13 -12.72
CA ALA A 92 3.17 4.99 -13.85
C ALA A 92 1.67 5.37 -13.91
N HIS A 93 0.79 4.41 -13.63
CA HIS A 93 -0.65 4.68 -13.59
C HIS A 93 -1.07 5.49 -12.36
N LEU A 94 -0.61 5.07 -11.18
CA LEU A 94 -0.95 5.70 -9.90
C LEU A 94 -0.45 7.14 -9.81
N SER A 95 0.75 7.41 -10.33
CA SER A 95 1.43 8.71 -10.23
C SER A 95 1.11 9.67 -11.38
N ALA A 96 0.25 9.27 -12.33
CA ALA A 96 -0.03 10.03 -13.55
C ALA A 96 -0.55 11.45 -13.29
N GLY A 97 -1.21 11.70 -12.16
CA GLY A 97 -1.72 13.02 -11.76
C GLY A 97 -0.81 13.81 -10.82
N LEU A 98 0.35 13.27 -10.47
CA LEU A 98 1.36 13.99 -9.69
C LEU A 98 2.24 14.86 -10.59
N ALA A 99 2.74 15.97 -10.04
CA ALA A 99 3.84 16.72 -10.61
C ALA A 99 5.17 15.94 -10.51
N ASP A 100 6.20 16.39 -11.21
CA ASP A 100 7.46 15.64 -11.36
C ASP A 100 8.16 15.35 -10.02
N ALA A 101 8.27 16.34 -9.13
CA ALA A 101 8.93 16.16 -7.84
C ALA A 101 8.26 15.10 -6.93
N PRO A 102 6.95 15.20 -6.60
CA PRO A 102 6.27 14.19 -5.80
C PRO A 102 6.18 12.83 -6.49
N ARG A 103 6.08 12.79 -7.82
CA ARG A 103 6.15 11.54 -8.59
C ARG A 103 7.48 10.84 -8.40
N ALA A 104 8.59 11.55 -8.63
CA ALA A 104 9.92 10.98 -8.52
C ALA A 104 10.25 10.53 -7.09
N ALA A 105 9.78 11.26 -6.08
CA ALA A 105 9.93 10.86 -4.67
C ALA A 105 9.14 9.58 -4.35
N LEU A 106 7.89 9.46 -4.85
CA LEU A 106 7.08 8.25 -4.71
C LEU A 106 7.75 7.04 -5.37
N GLU A 107 8.23 7.20 -6.61
CA GLU A 107 8.92 6.15 -7.37
C GLU A 107 10.18 5.68 -6.64
N ARG A 108 11.08 6.61 -6.26
CA ARG A 108 12.28 6.28 -5.48
C ARG A 108 11.94 5.54 -4.19
N PHE A 109 10.93 5.99 -3.46
CA PHE A 109 10.55 5.38 -2.20
C PHE A 109 10.01 3.96 -2.40
N TRP A 110 9.13 3.74 -3.38
CA TRP A 110 8.60 2.41 -3.70
C TRP A 110 9.69 1.45 -4.14
N HIS A 111 10.62 1.89 -4.99
CA HIS A 111 11.77 1.09 -5.41
C HIS A 111 12.67 0.72 -4.23
N ALA A 112 13.04 1.69 -3.40
CA ALA A 112 13.86 1.45 -2.23
C ALA A 112 13.18 0.52 -1.20
N TRP A 113 11.87 0.66 -1.02
CA TRP A 113 11.09 -0.23 -0.16
C TRP A 113 11.07 -1.68 -0.67
N ASN A 114 11.18 -1.88 -1.98
CA ASN A 114 11.27 -3.19 -2.62
C ASN A 114 12.73 -3.62 -2.91
N GLY A 115 13.72 -3.01 -2.25
CA GLY A 115 15.12 -3.48 -2.22
C GLY A 115 16.10 -2.68 -3.08
N ALA A 116 15.65 -1.70 -3.86
CA ALA A 116 16.53 -0.87 -4.68
C ALA A 116 17.03 0.37 -3.90
N GLY A 117 17.93 0.15 -2.95
CA GLY A 117 18.55 1.21 -2.15
C GLY A 117 17.93 1.37 -0.76
N THR A 118 17.96 2.59 -0.21
CA THR A 118 17.46 2.89 1.14
C THR A 118 16.29 3.87 1.06
N PRO A 119 15.13 3.57 1.68
CA PRO A 119 13.99 4.47 1.67
C PRO A 119 14.32 5.81 2.35
N ASP A 120 14.04 6.92 1.67
CA ASP A 120 14.15 8.28 2.23
C ASP A 120 12.76 8.79 2.62
N TRP A 121 12.45 8.68 3.92
CA TRP A 121 11.16 9.13 4.45
C TRP A 121 10.96 10.64 4.35
N ALA A 122 12.02 11.43 4.51
CA ALA A 122 11.90 12.89 4.49
C ALA A 122 11.58 13.40 3.08
N ASP A 123 12.31 12.89 2.09
CA ASP A 123 12.10 13.20 0.67
C ASP A 123 10.69 12.79 0.19
N PHE A 124 10.21 11.63 0.64
CA PHE A 124 8.87 11.15 0.30
C PHE A 124 7.76 11.95 1.02
N TRP A 125 7.87 12.11 2.34
CA TRP A 125 6.76 12.59 3.16
C TRP A 125 6.59 14.11 3.15
N GLN A 126 7.60 14.88 2.72
CA GLN A 126 7.43 16.33 2.45
C GLN A 126 6.34 16.60 1.38
N HIS A 127 6.05 15.61 0.52
CA HIS A 127 5.05 15.71 -0.54
C HIS A 127 3.65 15.22 -0.15
N ARG A 128 3.41 14.94 1.14
CA ARG A 128 2.15 14.35 1.65
C ARG A 128 0.88 14.96 1.04
N ALA A 129 0.76 16.29 1.02
CA ALA A 129 -0.46 16.94 0.52
C ALA A 129 -0.75 16.61 -0.96
N ALA A 130 0.28 16.51 -1.80
CA ALA A 130 0.14 16.11 -3.19
C ALA A 130 -0.23 14.62 -3.32
N LEU A 131 0.36 13.78 -2.47
CA LEU A 131 0.08 12.34 -2.43
C LEU A 131 -1.37 12.07 -1.99
N ASP A 132 -1.86 12.78 -0.97
CA ASP A 132 -3.25 12.70 -0.48
C ASP A 132 -4.24 13.07 -1.61
N ALA A 133 -4.01 14.22 -2.26
CA ALA A 133 -4.87 14.68 -3.35
C ALA A 133 -4.87 13.69 -4.54
N ASN A 134 -3.69 13.14 -4.88
CA ASN A 134 -3.58 12.16 -5.96
C ASN A 134 -4.24 10.82 -5.60
N ALA A 135 -4.15 10.35 -4.36
CA ALA A 135 -4.80 9.11 -3.93
C ALA A 135 -6.33 9.19 -4.08
N ALA A 136 -6.92 10.33 -3.71
CA ALA A 136 -8.34 10.59 -3.90
C ALA A 136 -8.73 10.61 -5.40
N ARG A 137 -7.98 11.37 -6.20
CA ARG A 137 -8.17 11.45 -7.66
C ARG A 137 -8.07 10.09 -8.33
N TRP A 138 -7.09 9.27 -7.93
CA TRP A 138 -6.89 7.93 -8.47
C TRP A 138 -8.07 7.01 -8.16
N ALA A 139 -8.57 7.02 -6.93
CA ALA A 139 -9.74 6.23 -6.56
C ALA A 139 -10.98 6.62 -7.38
N ASP A 140 -11.17 7.93 -7.67
CA ASP A 140 -12.25 8.40 -8.55
C ASP A 140 -12.07 7.91 -9.99
N ALA A 141 -10.84 7.93 -10.51
CA ALA A 141 -10.52 7.40 -11.82
C ALA A 141 -10.79 5.88 -11.93
N LEU A 142 -10.47 5.11 -10.89
CA LEU A 142 -10.81 3.69 -10.81
C LEU A 142 -12.32 3.47 -10.79
N ALA A 143 -13.07 4.25 -10.00
CA ALA A 143 -14.53 4.13 -9.91
C ALA A 143 -15.21 4.36 -11.26
N ALA A 144 -14.69 5.29 -12.06
CA ALA A 144 -15.23 5.60 -13.39
C ALA A 144 -15.08 4.45 -14.41
N VAL A 145 -14.17 3.49 -14.17
CA VAL A 145 -13.95 2.34 -15.06
C VAL A 145 -15.01 1.25 -14.85
N GLY A 146 -15.78 1.28 -13.75
CA GLY A 146 -16.72 0.24 -13.33
C GLY A 146 -16.03 -0.94 -12.64
N ASP A 147 -16.81 -1.92 -12.17
CA ASP A 147 -16.29 -3.06 -11.42
C ASP A 147 -16.11 -4.34 -12.26
N LEU A 148 -15.23 -5.23 -11.78
CA LEU A 148 -14.92 -6.49 -12.45
C LEU A 148 -16.15 -7.41 -12.55
N THR A 149 -16.97 -7.48 -11.51
CA THR A 149 -18.12 -8.39 -11.46
C THR A 149 -19.19 -7.97 -12.46
N GLY A 150 -19.46 -6.67 -12.59
CA GLY A 150 -20.35 -6.11 -13.60
C GLY A 150 -19.88 -6.44 -15.02
N LYS A 151 -18.60 -6.20 -15.32
CA LYS A 151 -18.02 -6.53 -16.64
C LYS A 151 -18.04 -8.03 -16.93
N LEU A 152 -17.78 -8.86 -15.92
CA LEU A 152 -17.82 -10.31 -16.08
C LEU A 152 -19.25 -10.81 -16.33
N ALA A 153 -20.26 -10.23 -15.67
CA ALA A 153 -21.66 -10.55 -15.90
C ALA A 153 -22.11 -10.14 -17.32
N GLU A 154 -21.70 -8.96 -17.79
CA GLU A 154 -21.96 -8.51 -19.16
C GLU A 154 -21.30 -9.43 -20.19
N TYR A 155 -20.04 -9.82 -19.95
CA TYR A 155 -19.32 -10.76 -20.80
C TYR A 155 -20.05 -12.12 -20.85
N ALA A 156 -20.41 -12.69 -19.71
CA ALA A 156 -21.14 -13.96 -19.65
C ALA A 156 -22.47 -13.88 -20.42
N LYS A 157 -23.20 -12.78 -20.30
CA LYS A 157 -24.43 -12.53 -21.07
C LYS A 157 -24.18 -12.46 -22.58
N SER A 158 -23.04 -11.93 -23.01
CA SER A 158 -22.68 -11.86 -24.43
C SER A 158 -22.39 -13.23 -25.05
N GLN A 159 -21.88 -14.19 -24.26
CA GLN A 159 -21.55 -15.55 -24.72
C GLN A 159 -22.78 -16.48 -24.80
N LEU A 160 -23.93 -16.05 -24.25
CA LEU A 160 -25.19 -16.78 -24.30
C LEU A 160 -26.07 -16.34 -25.50
N LYS A 161 -25.62 -15.35 -26.28
CA LYS A 161 -26.27 -14.89 -27.51
C LYS A 161 -25.57 -15.47 -28.73
#